data_AF-A0A0G4L1V1-F1
#
_entry.id   AF-A0A0G4L1V1-F1
#
_cell.length_a   1.000
_cell.length_b   1.000
_cell.length_c   1.000
_cell.angle_alpha   90.00
_cell.angle_beta   90.00
_cell.angle_gamma   90.00
#
_symmetry.space_group_name_H-M   'P 1'
#
loop_
_entity.id
_entity.type
_entity.pdbx_description
1 polymer ?
#
loop_
_entity_poly.entity_id
_entity_poly.type
_entity_poly.pdbx_seq_one_letter_code
_entity_poly.pdbx_strand_id
1 'polypeptide(L)'
;MPLYGRAFQNTDGLGRPFSGIGGGSWENGVWDYKDLPRPGATVGYDDVAMASFSYDVQSRELISYDTPSSVRQKISYLKEEGLTGSMFWEASGDRADENSLISMSFELLGPFTGQVQNQLDYPNS
;
A
#
# COMPACT_ATOMS: atom_id res chain seq x y z
N MET A 1 3.66 4.31 -3.95
CA MET A 1 2.57 3.49 -3.37
C MET A 1 2.95 3.12 -1.96
N PRO A 2 2.06 3.28 -0.97
CA PRO A 2 2.37 2.96 0.43
C PRO A 2 2.36 1.44 0.66
N LEU A 3 3.32 0.96 1.43
CA LEU A 3 3.37 -0.39 2.02
C LEU A 3 2.89 -0.34 3.48
N TYR A 4 1.90 0.51 3.72
CA TYR A 4 1.28 0.72 5.01
C TYR A 4 -0.16 1.21 4.80
N GLY A 5 -0.97 1.07 5.85
CA GLY A 5 -2.30 1.64 5.94
C GLY A 5 -2.40 2.73 6.98
N ARG A 6 -3.34 3.67 6.77
CA ARG A 6 -3.72 4.67 7.78
C ARG A 6 -5.06 4.35 8.40
N ALA A 7 -5.11 4.33 9.73
CA ALA A 7 -6.28 3.94 10.51
C ALA A 7 -7.11 5.14 10.98
N PHE A 8 -8.42 4.93 11.03
CA PHE A 8 -9.44 5.85 11.50
C PHE A 8 -10.40 5.08 12.41
N GLN A 9 -10.54 5.51 13.66
CA GLN A 9 -11.37 4.84 14.67
C GLN A 9 -12.73 5.49 14.80
N ASN A 10 -13.70 4.74 15.33
CA ASN A 10 -15.04 5.24 15.64
C ASN A 10 -15.71 5.94 14.44
N THR A 11 -15.49 5.40 13.25
CA THR A 11 -16.06 5.91 12.00
C THR A 11 -17.16 4.99 11.50
N ASP A 12 -18.09 5.53 10.71
CA ASP A 12 -19.11 4.75 10.00
C ASP A 12 -18.65 4.31 8.60
N GLY A 13 -17.40 4.63 8.22
CA GLY A 13 -16.80 4.22 6.96
C GLY A 13 -16.10 5.36 6.21
N LEU A 14 -15.82 5.12 4.93
CA LEU A 14 -15.15 6.10 4.06
C LEU A 14 -15.91 7.44 4.01
N GLY A 15 -15.18 8.54 4.08
CA GLY A 15 -15.73 9.90 4.00
C GLY A 15 -16.61 10.31 5.19
N ARG A 16 -16.69 9.50 6.26
CA ARG A 16 -17.45 9.80 7.46
C ARG A 16 -16.56 10.40 8.56
N PRO A 17 -17.15 11.16 9.51
CA PRO A 17 -16.43 11.60 10.70
C PRO A 17 -15.84 10.40 11.46
N PHE A 18 -14.67 10.62 12.06
CA PHE A 18 -13.96 9.63 12.86
C PHE A 18 -13.49 10.29 14.16
N SER A 19 -13.13 9.48 15.16
CA SER A 19 -12.54 9.96 16.40
C SER A 19 -11.41 9.05 16.84
N GLY A 20 -10.18 9.55 16.75
CA GLY A 20 -8.96 8.81 17.07
C GLY A 20 -8.43 7.99 15.90
N ILE A 21 -7.16 7.59 16.01
CA ILE A 21 -6.44 6.84 14.97
C ILE A 21 -5.98 5.46 15.45
N GLY A 22 -6.25 5.11 16.71
CA GLY A 22 -5.91 3.82 17.30
C GLY A 22 -4.40 3.61 17.48
N GLY A 23 -4.01 2.35 17.60
CA GLY A 23 -2.61 1.93 17.61
C GLY A 23 -2.02 1.84 16.20
N GLY A 24 -0.90 1.13 16.07
CA GLY A 24 -0.24 0.86 14.80
C GLY A 24 0.90 -0.13 14.96
N SER A 25 1.56 -0.50 13.85
CA SER A 25 2.71 -1.42 13.87
C SER A 25 3.92 -0.78 14.57
N TRP A 26 4.19 0.50 14.26
CA TRP A 26 5.34 1.24 14.80
C TRP A 26 4.98 2.63 15.34
N GLU A 27 3.99 3.28 14.72
CA GLU A 27 3.44 4.56 15.15
C GLU A 27 1.91 4.51 15.13
N ASN A 28 1.27 5.24 16.05
CA ASN A 28 -0.19 5.24 16.15
C ASN A 28 -0.83 5.71 14.83
N GLY A 29 -1.84 4.98 14.38
CA GLY A 29 -2.56 5.25 13.14
C GLY A 29 -1.89 4.72 11.88
N VAL A 30 -0.75 4.02 11.98
CA VAL A 30 -0.06 3.43 10.82
C VAL A 30 0.18 1.94 11.05
N TRP A 31 -0.30 1.12 10.12
CA TRP A 31 -0.11 -0.33 10.13
C TRP A 31 0.70 -0.75 8.92
N ASP A 32 1.70 -1.60 9.08
CA ASP A 32 2.44 -2.18 7.95
C ASP A 32 1.48 -3.00 7.07
N TYR A 33 1.67 -2.95 5.75
CA TYR A 33 0.82 -3.68 4.81
C TYR A 33 0.82 -5.20 5.09
N LYS A 34 1.97 -5.75 5.50
CA LYS A 34 2.09 -7.17 5.88
C LYS A 34 1.17 -7.61 7.02
N ASP A 35 0.71 -6.68 7.85
CA ASP A 35 -0.18 -6.93 8.98
C ASP A 35 -1.67 -6.73 8.61
N LEU A 36 -1.97 -6.42 7.34
CA LEU A 36 -3.31 -6.10 6.85
C LEU A 36 -3.86 -7.18 5.88
N PRO A 37 -5.20 -7.39 5.85
CA PRO A 37 -6.20 -6.80 6.75
C PRO A 37 -6.11 -7.39 8.17
N ARG A 38 -6.51 -6.61 9.17
CA ARG A 38 -6.57 -7.10 10.55
C ARG A 38 -7.72 -8.11 10.72
N PRO A 39 -7.60 -9.07 11.66
CA PRO A 39 -8.66 -10.06 11.91
C PRO A 39 -10.01 -9.41 12.17
N GLY A 40 -11.06 -9.91 11.51
CA GLY A 40 -12.43 -9.38 11.61
C GLY A 40 -12.76 -8.25 10.62
N ALA A 41 -11.75 -7.62 10.01
CA ALA A 41 -11.97 -6.59 9.00
C ALA A 41 -12.30 -7.21 7.62
N THR A 42 -13.18 -6.55 6.88
CA THR A 42 -13.49 -6.88 5.48
C THR A 42 -12.84 -5.86 4.56
N VAL A 43 -12.22 -6.33 3.47
CA VAL A 43 -11.61 -5.45 2.46
C VAL A 43 -12.67 -4.94 1.50
N GLY A 44 -12.74 -3.62 1.34
CA GLY A 44 -13.54 -2.91 0.34
C GLY A 44 -12.67 -2.22 -0.71
N TYR A 45 -13.31 -1.84 -1.81
CA TYR A 45 -12.71 -1.09 -2.90
C TYR A 45 -13.68 0.02 -3.36
N ASP A 46 -13.16 1.23 -3.54
CA ASP A 46 -13.87 2.36 -4.10
C ASP A 46 -13.43 2.54 -5.56
N ASP A 47 -14.32 2.20 -6.50
CA ASP A 47 -14.06 2.25 -7.94
C ASP A 47 -13.94 3.68 -8.49
N VAL A 48 -14.48 4.67 -7.79
CA VAL A 48 -14.37 6.08 -8.22
C VAL A 48 -13.02 6.63 -7.79
N ALA A 49 -12.61 6.36 -6.54
CA ALA A 49 -11.32 6.78 -6.01
C ALA A 49 -10.14 5.87 -6.44
N MET A 50 -10.42 4.70 -6.99
CA MET A 50 -9.44 3.64 -7.29
C MET A 50 -8.59 3.26 -6.07
N ALA A 51 -9.27 3.07 -4.93
CA ALA A 51 -8.62 2.91 -3.63
C ALA A 51 -9.23 1.73 -2.85
N SER A 52 -8.37 0.99 -2.15
CA SER A 52 -8.78 -0.06 -1.21
C SER A 52 -8.73 0.41 0.24
N PHE A 53 -9.52 -0.27 1.07
CA PHE A 53 -9.54 -0.10 2.52
C PHE A 53 -10.02 -1.40 3.17
N SER A 54 -9.80 -1.56 4.47
CA SER A 54 -10.50 -2.56 5.28
C SER A 54 -11.37 -1.86 6.30
N TYR A 55 -12.51 -2.47 6.62
CA TYR A 55 -13.40 -1.99 7.67
C TYR A 55 -13.86 -3.13 8.57
N ASP A 56 -13.73 -2.95 9.88
CA ASP A 56 -14.33 -3.83 10.88
C ASP A 56 -15.53 -3.14 11.53
N VAL A 57 -16.71 -3.75 11.38
CA VAL A 57 -17.98 -3.23 11.90
C VAL A 57 -18.02 -3.26 13.43
N GLN A 58 -17.36 -4.24 14.07
CA GLN A 58 -17.40 -4.38 15.53
C GLN A 58 -16.56 -3.32 16.22
N SER A 59 -15.30 -3.14 15.78
CA SER A 59 -14.41 -2.11 16.33
C SER A 59 -14.64 -0.72 15.73
N ARG A 60 -15.38 -0.61 14.62
CA ARG A 60 -15.55 0.62 13.83
C ARG A 60 -14.21 1.21 13.39
N GLU A 61 -13.27 0.33 13.06
CA GLU A 61 -11.94 0.67 12.55
C GLU A 61 -11.96 0.61 11.02
N LEU A 62 -11.57 1.71 10.38
CA LEU A 62 -11.26 1.77 8.97
C LEU A 62 -9.76 1.93 8.78
N ILE A 63 -9.15 1.14 7.89
CA ILE A 63 -7.76 1.30 7.48
C ILE A 63 -7.71 1.47 5.96
N SER A 64 -7.19 2.59 5.46
CA SER A 64 -6.96 2.80 4.03
C SER A 64 -5.54 2.39 3.67
N TYR A 65 -5.39 1.50 2.70
CA TYR A 65 -4.11 0.93 2.27
C TYR A 65 -4.20 0.36 0.85
N ASP A 66 -3.06 0.12 0.21
CA ASP A 66 -3.02 -0.53 -1.09
C ASP A 66 -3.13 -2.05 -0.99
N THR A 67 -3.84 -2.64 -1.95
CA THR A 67 -4.02 -4.09 -2.10
C THR A 67 -3.49 -4.52 -3.48
N PRO A 68 -3.35 -5.83 -3.74
CA PRO A 68 -3.07 -6.32 -5.08
C PRO A 68 -3.98 -5.72 -6.17
N SER A 69 -5.26 -5.50 -5.86
CA SER A 69 -6.22 -4.88 -6.80
C SER A 69 -5.88 -3.42 -7.08
N SER A 70 -5.68 -2.59 -6.05
CA SER A 70 -5.36 -1.17 -6.24
C SER A 70 -4.00 -0.97 -6.90
N VAL A 71 -3.00 -1.82 -6.60
CA VAL A 71 -1.70 -1.77 -7.27
C VAL A 71 -1.85 -2.10 -8.76
N ARG A 72 -2.59 -3.15 -9.16
CA ARG A 72 -2.85 -3.41 -10.59
C ARG A 72 -3.45 -2.22 -11.31
N GLN A 73 -4.41 -1.54 -10.69
CA GLN A 73 -5.02 -0.36 -11.26
C GLN A 73 -4.01 0.79 -11.40
N LYS A 74 -3.16 1.02 -10.38
CA LYS A 74 -2.12 2.04 -10.41
C LYS A 74 -1.03 1.75 -11.44
N ILE A 75 -0.66 0.48 -11.65
CA ILE A 75 0.26 0.09 -12.73
C ILE A 75 -0.38 0.27 -14.11
N SER A 76 -1.68 0.05 -14.24
CA SER A 76 -2.38 0.35 -15.51
C SER A 76 -2.37 1.85 -15.79
N TYR A 77 -2.73 2.66 -14.78
CA TYR A 77 -2.68 4.11 -14.85
C TYR A 77 -1.30 4.66 -15.21
N LEU A 78 -0.24 4.19 -14.54
CA LEU A 78 1.11 4.70 -14.81
C LEU A 78 1.55 4.43 -16.26
N LYS A 79 1.13 3.29 -16.84
CA LYS A 79 1.43 2.96 -18.25
C LYS A 79 0.65 3.86 -19.21
N GLU A 80 -0.62 4.10 -18.94
CA GLU A 80 -1.49 4.98 -19.75
C GLU A 80 -0.95 6.42 -19.78
N GLU A 81 -0.48 6.91 -18.63
CA GLU A 81 0.08 8.26 -18.49
C GLU A 81 1.57 8.38 -18.88
N GLY A 82 2.20 7.29 -19.31
CA GLY A 82 3.61 7.29 -19.71
C GLY A 82 4.59 7.57 -18.55
N LEU A 83 4.19 7.26 -17.31
CA LEU A 83 5.07 7.33 -16.14
C LEU A 83 6.06 6.15 -16.15
N THR A 84 7.28 6.38 -15.66
CA THR A 84 8.41 5.49 -15.93
C THR A 84 8.68 4.43 -14.87
N GLY A 85 7.87 4.35 -13.81
CA GLY A 85 8.05 3.32 -12.78
C GLY A 85 7.24 3.56 -11.51
N SER A 86 7.47 2.68 -10.53
CA SER A 86 6.82 2.69 -9.23
C SER A 86 7.85 2.91 -8.12
N MET A 87 7.51 3.73 -7.13
CA MET A 87 8.24 3.83 -5.86
C MET A 87 7.35 3.36 -4.72
N PHE A 88 7.92 2.69 -3.72
CA PHE A 88 7.22 2.23 -2.53
C PHE A 88 7.84 2.80 -1.25
N TRP A 89 6.97 3.13 -0.29
CA TRP A 89 7.36 3.53 1.06
C TRP A 89 6.67 2.61 2.08
N GLU A 90 7.38 1.84 2.91
CA GLU A 90 8.79 1.46 2.75
C GLU A 90 8.95 -0.06 2.81
N ALA A 91 10.12 -0.57 2.41
CA ALA A 91 10.35 -1.96 2.08
C ALA A 91 9.99 -2.94 3.21
N SER A 92 10.19 -2.57 4.49
CA SER A 92 9.89 -3.47 5.61
C SER A 92 8.39 -3.73 5.81
N GLY A 93 7.53 -2.88 5.25
CA GLY A 93 6.08 -3.02 5.30
C GLY A 93 5.50 -4.01 4.29
N ASP A 94 6.27 -4.46 3.27
CA ASP A 94 5.75 -5.39 2.25
C ASP A 94 5.57 -6.82 2.78
N ARG A 95 4.75 -7.59 2.07
CA ARG A 95 4.59 -9.03 2.30
C ARG A 95 5.72 -9.81 1.63
N ALA A 96 6.02 -10.97 2.21
CA ALA A 96 6.99 -11.92 1.66
C ALA A 96 6.31 -13.09 0.90
N ASP A 97 4.99 -13.08 0.81
CA ASP A 97 4.18 -14.08 0.10
C ASP A 97 3.73 -13.58 -1.29
N GLU A 98 2.84 -14.30 -1.95
CA GLU A 98 2.33 -13.96 -3.28
C GLU A 98 1.59 -12.62 -3.35
N ASN A 99 1.30 -12.00 -2.20
CA ASN A 99 0.67 -10.70 -2.11
C ASN A 99 1.67 -9.54 -1.95
N SER A 100 2.99 -9.76 -2.12
CA SER A 100 3.98 -8.68 -2.21
C SER A 100 3.59 -7.65 -3.28
N LEU A 101 3.43 -6.40 -2.86
CA LEU A 101 3.06 -5.31 -3.78
C LEU A 101 4.23 -4.87 -4.66
N ILE A 102 5.46 -4.94 -4.12
CA ILE A 102 6.67 -4.66 -4.90
C ILE A 102 6.83 -5.70 -6.01
N SER A 103 6.72 -6.99 -5.67
CA SER A 103 6.88 -8.08 -6.64
C SER A 103 5.80 -8.03 -7.72
N MET A 104 4.55 -7.78 -7.33
CA MET A 104 3.45 -7.58 -8.28
C MET A 104 3.70 -6.39 -9.21
N SER A 105 4.17 -5.25 -8.67
CA SER A 105 4.50 -4.08 -9.48
C SER A 105 5.58 -4.40 -10.52
N PHE A 106 6.63 -5.12 -10.11
CA PHE A 106 7.70 -5.55 -11.02
C PHE A 106 7.18 -6.45 -12.15
N GLU A 107 6.37 -7.46 -11.83
CA GLU A 107 5.79 -8.37 -12.83
C GLU A 107 4.89 -7.64 -13.83
N LEU A 108 4.07 -6.70 -13.34
CA LEU A 108 3.16 -5.94 -14.18
C LEU A 108 3.89 -4.92 -15.06
N LEU A 109 4.92 -4.25 -14.56
CA LEU A 109 5.74 -3.31 -15.33
C LEU A 109 6.54 -4.02 -16.42
N GLY A 110 6.95 -5.26 -16.17
CA GLY A 110 7.85 -6.00 -17.06
C GLY A 110 9.31 -5.60 -16.87
N PRO A 111 10.21 -6.08 -17.74
CA PRO A 111 11.65 -5.89 -17.57
C PRO A 111 12.03 -4.40 -17.60
N PHE A 112 12.86 -3.98 -16.64
CA PHE A 112 13.42 -2.63 -16.61
C PHE A 112 14.21 -2.33 -17.88
N THR A 113 13.82 -1.29 -18.60
CA THR A 113 14.51 -0.83 -19.82
C THR A 113 15.72 0.06 -19.53
N GLY A 114 15.85 0.58 -18.30
CA GLY A 114 16.93 1.47 -17.86
C GLY A 114 17.96 0.81 -16.96
N GLN A 115 18.41 -0.41 -17.26
CA GLN A 115 19.47 -1.07 -16.48
C GLN A 115 20.79 -0.29 -16.60
N VAL A 116 21.24 0.28 -15.49
CA VAL A 116 22.51 0.99 -15.38
C VAL A 116 23.31 0.37 -14.24
N GLN A 117 24.60 0.11 -14.47
CA GLN A 117 25.49 -0.45 -13.46
C GLN A 117 25.70 0.56 -12.32
N ASN A 118 25.66 0.11 -11.07
CA ASN A 118 25.97 0.96 -9.92
C ASN A 118 27.48 1.23 -9.79
N GLN A 119 27.83 2.30 -9.09
CA GLN A 119 29.22 2.60 -8.74
C GLN A 119 29.59 1.84 -7.46
N LEU A 120 30.63 1.01 -7.54
CA LEU A 120 31.19 0.27 -6.41
C LEU A 120 32.58 0.76 -5.99
N ASP A 121 33.22 1.58 -6.83
CA ASP A 121 34.55 2.14 -6.56
C ASP A 121 34.42 3.52 -5.89
N TYR A 122 34.81 3.58 -4.62
CA TYR A 122 34.81 4.79 -3.79
C TYR A 122 36.21 4.97 -3.20
N PRO A 123 37.20 5.44 -3.99
CA PRO A 123 38.62 5.36 -3.63
C PRO A 123 39.03 6.23 -2.43
N ASN A 124 38.13 7.05 -1.87
CA ASN A 124 38.37 7.96 -0.76
C ASN A 124 37.26 7.93 0.31
N SER A 125 36.53 6.81 0.46
CA SER A 125 35.49 6.66 1.50
C SER A 125 36.06 6.46 2.90
#